data_AF-A0A2S5LHV4-F1
#
_entry.id   AF-A0A2S5LHV4-F1
#
_cell.length_a   1.000
_cell.length_b   1.000
_cell.length_c   1.000
_cell.angle_alpha   90.00
_cell.angle_beta   90.00
_cell.angle_gamma   90.00
#
_symmetry.space_group_name_H-M   'P 1'
#
loop_
_entity.id
_entity.type
_entity.pdbx_description
1 polymer ?
#
loop_
_entity_poly.entity_id
_entity_poly.type
_entity_poly.pdbx_seq_one_letter_code
_entity_poly.pdbx_strand_id
1 'polypeptide(L)' 'SHYAFHVSDNEFDEIFGRVKDEGVAFGSAPGRFTDGQLNEWNGGRGVYFKSPDGHVLELMTMPQ' A
#
# COMPACT_ATOMS: atom_id res chain seq x y z
N SER A 1 3.22 -14.79 -0.66
CA SER A 1 3.32 -14.29 0.72
C SER A 1 2.74 -12.89 0.80
N HIS A 2 2.30 -12.50 2.00
CA HIS A 2 1.74 -11.18 2.31
C HIS A 2 2.54 -10.56 3.44
N TYR A 3 2.98 -9.31 3.27
CA TYR A 3 3.71 -8.56 4.29
C TYR A 3 3.06 -7.19 4.47
N ALA A 4 2.64 -6.89 5.69
CA ALA A 4 2.02 -5.61 6.05
C ALA A 4 2.95 -4.81 6.95
N PHE A 5 3.06 -3.52 6.66
CA PHE A 5 3.89 -2.58 7.40
C PHE A 5 3.00 -1.49 7.98
N HIS A 6 2.98 -1.39 9.32
CA HIS A 6 2.40 -0.24 10.00
C HIS A 6 3.43 0.88 9.99
N VAL A 7 3.07 2.01 9.37
CA VAL A 7 3.95 3.16 9.17
C VAL A 7 3.27 4.44 9.64
N SER A 8 4.05 5.47 9.96
CA SER A 8 3.50 6.80 10.20
C SER A 8 2.92 7.40 8.90
N ASP A 9 2.13 8.47 9.03
CA ASP A 9 1.60 9.16 7.86
C ASP A 9 2.69 9.76 6.95
N ASN A 10 3.78 10.26 7.53
CA ASN A 10 4.90 10.81 6.75
C ASN A 10 5.64 9.70 5.98
N GLU A 11 5.91 8.57 6.64
CA GLU A 11 6.51 7.41 5.97
C GLU A 11 5.61 6.84 4.88
N PHE A 12 4.28 6.84 5.09
CA PHE A 12 3.33 6.44 4.06
C PHE A 12 3.49 7.31 2.80
N ASP A 13 3.53 8.63 2.95
CA ASP A 13 3.68 9.55 1.82
C ASP A 13 5.01 9.36 1.08
N GLU A 14 6.11 9.20 1.83
CA GLU A 14 7.43 8.96 1.25
C GLU A 14 7.51 7.65 0.48
N ILE A 15 7.05 6.54 1.07
CA ILE A 15 7.11 5.21 0.45
C ILE A 15 6.16 5.16 -0.74
N PHE A 16 4.92 5.63 -0.57
CA PHE A 16 3.94 5.61 -1.64
C PHE A 16 4.30 6.56 -2.79
N GLY A 17 5.03 7.65 -2.50
CA GLY A 17 5.68 8.48 -3.52
C GLY A 17 6.58 7.65 -4.44
N ARG A 18 7.50 6.85 -3.86
CA ARG A 18 8.41 5.97 -4.63
C ARG A 18 7.66 4.93 -5.46
N VAL A 19 6.63 4.32 -4.90
CA VAL A 19 5.77 3.34 -5.61
C VAL A 19 5.17 3.98 -6.87
N LYS A 20 4.67 5.22 -6.77
CA LYS A 20 4.14 5.96 -7.92
C LYS A 20 5.22 6.37 -8.91
N ASP A 21 6.36 6.87 -8.44
CA ASP A 21 7.48 7.31 -9.29
C ASP A 21 8.08 6.15 -10.10
N GLU A 22 8.06 4.94 -9.55
CA GLU A 22 8.46 3.70 -10.25
C GLU A 22 7.37 3.13 -11.17
N GLY A 23 6.17 3.73 -11.20
CA GLY A 23 5.06 3.27 -12.03
C GLY A 23 4.48 1.92 -11.58
N VAL A 24 4.68 1.54 -10.32
CA VAL A 24 4.16 0.28 -9.76
C VAL A 24 2.64 0.40 -9.58
N ALA A 25 1.90 -0.56 -10.14
CA ALA A 25 0.46 -0.61 -9.95
C ALA A 25 0.10 -0.89 -8.49
N PHE A 26 -0.90 -0.17 -8.00
CA PHE A 26 -1.36 -0.26 -6.63
C PHE A 26 -2.89 -0.27 -6.55
N GLY A 27 -3.43 -0.64 -5.40
CA GLY A 27 -4.85 -0.50 -5.15
C GLY A 27 -5.31 -0.76 -3.72
N SER A 28 -6.63 -0.74 -3.56
CA SER A 28 -7.29 -0.54 -2.26
C SER A 28 -7.45 -1.80 -1.41
N ALA A 29 -7.29 -3.01 -1.96
CA ALA A 29 -7.61 -4.25 -1.25
C ALA A 29 -6.67 -5.44 -1.62
N PRO A 30 -6.61 -6.51 -0.79
CA PRO A 30 -5.82 -7.74 -1.04
C PRO A 30 -6.16 -8.52 -2.33
N GLY A 31 -7.13 -8.06 -3.12
CA GLY A 31 -7.47 -8.61 -4.44
C GLY A 31 -7.68 -7.53 -5.50
N ARG A 32 -7.44 -6.26 -5.18
CA ARG A 32 -7.57 -5.10 -6.07
C ARG A 32 -6.27 -4.32 -6.04
N PHE A 33 -5.30 -4.76 -6.84
CA PHE A 33 -3.94 -4.21 -6.85
C PHE A 33 -3.68 -3.18 -7.96
N THR A 34 -4.72 -2.81 -8.72
CA THR A 34 -4.57 -1.99 -9.93
C THR A 34 -5.71 -0.98 -10.08
N ASP A 35 -6.54 -0.77 -9.05
CA ASP A 35 -7.66 0.18 -9.11
C ASP A 35 -7.21 1.62 -8.85
N GLY A 36 -5.94 1.83 -8.47
CA GLY A 36 -5.37 3.16 -8.24
C GLY A 36 -5.98 3.88 -7.04
N GLN A 37 -6.65 3.16 -6.14
CA GLN A 37 -7.29 3.73 -4.95
C GLN A 37 -6.55 3.35 -3.66
N LEU A 38 -6.66 4.21 -2.66
CA LEU A 38 -6.32 3.91 -1.27
C LEU A 38 -7.55 3.37 -0.54
N ASN A 39 -7.36 2.65 0.56
CA ASN A 39 -8.42 2.42 1.54
C ASN A 39 -8.27 3.36 2.75
N GLU A 40 -9.36 3.52 3.50
CA GLU A 40 -9.45 4.38 4.68
C GLU A 40 -9.78 3.58 5.96
N TRP A 41 -9.30 2.33 6.01
CA TRP A 41 -9.66 1.41 7.09
C TRP A 41 -9.17 1.92 8.44
N ASN A 42 -10.04 1.77 9.44
CA ASN A 42 -9.83 2.26 10.80
C ASN A 42 -9.49 3.76 10.89
N GLY A 43 -9.93 4.56 9.90
CA GLY A 43 -9.66 6.00 9.83
C GLY A 43 -8.23 6.34 9.43
N GLY A 44 -7.43 5.35 9.02
CA GLY A 44 -6.09 5.53 8.49
C GLY A 44 -6.08 5.57 6.96
N ARG A 45 -4.93 5.24 6.38
CA ARG A 45 -4.70 5.08 4.95
C ARG A 45 -4.06 3.74 4.70
N GLY A 46 -4.50 3.04 3.66
CA GLY A 46 -3.94 1.74 3.28
C GLY A 46 -3.78 1.58 1.77
N VAL A 47 -2.75 0.86 1.37
CA VAL A 47 -2.51 0.52 -0.04
C VAL A 47 -1.82 -0.82 -0.19
N TYR A 48 -2.17 -1.52 -1.27
CA TYR A 48 -1.57 -2.79 -1.66
C TYR A 48 -0.85 -2.66 -3.00
N PHE A 49 0.32 -3.27 -3.11
CA PHE A 49 1.09 -3.39 -4.36
C PHE A 49 1.93 -4.67 -4.34
N LYS A 50 2.52 -5.02 -5.48
CA LYS A 50 3.34 -6.22 -5.61
C LYS A 50 4.83 -5.89 -5.70
N SER A 51 5.65 -6.68 -5.02
CA SER A 51 7.10 -6.68 -5.27
C SER A 51 7.41 -7.33 -6.63
N PRO A 52 8.62 -7.13 -7.19
CA PRO A 52 9.04 -7.81 -8.42
C PRO A 52 8.92 -9.34 -8.36
N ASP A 53 9.12 -9.93 -7.18
CA ASP A 53 9.01 -11.37 -6.92
C ASP A 53 7.56 -11.84 -6.68
N GLY A 54 6.58 -10.94 -6.81
CA GLY A 54 5.15 -11.26 -6.70
C GLY A 54 4.62 -11.36 -5.27
N HIS A 55 5.37 -10.91 -4.26
CA HIS A 55 4.84 -10.76 -2.90
C HIS A 55 3.84 -9.61 -2.84
N VAL A 56 2.77 -9.78 -2.05
CA VAL A 56 1.85 -8.68 -1.76
C VAL A 56 2.43 -7.89 -0.59
N LEU A 57 2.63 -6.61 -0.83
CA LEU A 57 3.06 -5.64 0.17
C LEU A 57 1.89 -4.72 0.49
N GLU A 58 1.74 -4.42 1.77
CA GLU A 58 0.72 -3.53 2.29
C GLU A 58 1.37 -2.45 3.16
N LEU A 59 1.00 -1.19 2.92
CA LEU A 59 1.25 -0.10 3.86
C LEU A 59 -0.07 0.26 4.53
N MET A 60 -0.03 0.48 5.84
CA MET A 60 -1.18 0.98 6.60
C MET A 60 -0.72 1.99 7.65
N THR A 61 -1.48 3.05 7.87
CA THR A 61 -1.19 4.04 8.92
C THR A 61 -1.93 3.78 10.23
N MET A 62 -2.98 2.97 10.17
CA MET A 62 -3.66 2.41 11.34
C MET A 62 -3.68 0.88 11.24
N PRO A 63 -3.47 0.15 12.35
CA PRO A 63 -3.62 -1.30 12.37
C PRO A 63 -5.04 -1.69 11.97
N GLN A 64 -5.17 -2.78 11.22
CA GLN A 64 -6.46 -3.40 10.91
C GLN A 64 -7.02 -4.24 12.05
#